data_AF-A0A534J981-F1
#
_entry.id   AF-A0A534J981-F1
#
_cell.length_a   1.000
_cell.length_b   1.000
_cell.length_c   1.000
_cell.angle_alpha   90.00
_cell.angle_beta   90.00
_cell.angle_gamma   90.00
#
_symmetry.space_group_name_H-M   'P 1'
#
loop_
_entity.id
_entity.type
_entity.pdbx_description
1 polymer ?
#
loop_
_entity_poly.entity_id
_entity_poly.type
_entity_poly.pdbx_seq_one_letter_code
_entity_poly.pdbx_strand_id
1 'polypeptide(L)'
;MFVDHPLIRRGAIEEREYQRNIADAALKRSTLVVLPTGMGKTVVAARVIAEVLRSHGGTVLFLAPTKPLVEQHAAFLRDVLVVDAARIAVFTGEVTSPEERELLWRESKIVASTPQ
;
A
#
# COMPACT_ATOMS: atom_id res chain seq x y z
N MET A 1 6.24 -10.46 -18.80
CA MET A 1 5.07 -9.56 -18.93
C MET A 1 4.95 -8.79 -17.62
N PHE A 2 4.61 -7.50 -17.65
CA PHE A 2 4.47 -6.66 -16.45
C PHE A 2 3.01 -6.32 -16.22
N VAL A 3 2.67 -5.90 -15.00
CA VAL A 3 1.32 -5.42 -14.67
C VAL A 3 1.02 -4.16 -15.46
N ASP A 4 -0.14 -4.12 -16.12
CA ASP A 4 -0.70 -2.93 -16.73
C ASP A 4 -1.87 -2.41 -15.89
N HIS A 5 -1.64 -1.32 -15.16
CA HIS A 5 -2.64 -0.68 -14.31
C HIS A 5 -2.34 0.83 -14.17
N PRO A 6 -3.34 1.73 -14.26
CA PRO A 6 -3.11 3.19 -14.27
C PRO A 6 -2.36 3.74 -13.05
N LEU A 7 -2.51 3.09 -11.89
CA LEU A 7 -1.85 3.47 -10.64
C LEU A 7 -0.61 2.61 -10.29
N ILE A 8 -0.10 1.79 -11.21
CA ILE A 8 1.15 1.04 -11.03
C ILE A 8 2.15 1.51 -12.09
N ARG A 9 3.37 1.85 -11.69
CA ARG A 9 4.42 2.27 -12.63
C ARG A 9 4.72 1.15 -13.61
N ARG A 10 4.78 1.50 -14.90
CA ARG A 10 5.12 0.55 -15.97
C ARG A 10 6.47 -0.10 -15.68
N GLY A 11 6.53 -1.43 -15.78
CA GLY A 11 7.75 -2.20 -15.53
C GLY A 11 8.09 -2.43 -14.05
N ALA A 12 7.37 -1.83 -13.10
CA ALA A 12 7.71 -1.94 -11.68
C ALA A 12 7.35 -3.30 -11.05
N ILE A 13 6.34 -3.98 -11.60
CA ILE A 13 5.83 -5.25 -11.07
C ILE A 13 5.70 -6.27 -12.21
N GLU A 14 6.38 -7.40 -12.07
CA GLU A 14 6.22 -8.54 -12.99
C GLU A 14 4.85 -9.20 -12.80
N GLU A 15 4.25 -9.61 -13.91
CA GLU A 15 2.97 -10.31 -13.89
C GLU A 15 3.16 -11.76 -13.40
N ARG A 16 2.47 -12.09 -12.30
CA ARG A 16 2.37 -13.46 -11.78
C ARG A 16 0.92 -13.78 -11.49
N GLU A 17 0.41 -14.84 -12.11
CA GLU A 17 -1.00 -15.20 -12.07
C GLU A 17 -1.53 -15.41 -10.64
N TYR A 18 -0.76 -16.08 -9.77
CA TYR A 18 -1.18 -16.28 -8.38
C TYR A 18 -1.32 -14.96 -7.61
N GLN A 19 -0.48 -13.95 -7.90
CA GLN A 19 -0.57 -12.64 -7.24
C GLN A 19 -1.82 -11.88 -7.69
N ARG A 20 -2.18 -11.99 -8.97
CA ARG A 20 -3.42 -11.46 -9.54
C ARG A 20 -4.64 -12.12 -8.90
N ASN A 21 -4.69 -13.46 -8.90
CA ASN A 21 -5.82 -14.22 -8.35
C ASN A 21 -6.06 -13.91 -6.86
N ILE A 22 -4.99 -13.73 -6.07
CA ILE A 22 -5.11 -13.35 -4.66
C ILE A 22 -5.62 -11.91 -4.51
N ALA A 23 -5.11 -10.97 -5.32
CA ALA A 23 -5.59 -9.59 -5.30
C ALA A 23 -7.08 -9.51 -5.66
N ASP A 24 -7.52 -10.24 -6.69
CA ASP A 24 -8.93 -10.31 -7.12
C ASP A 24 -9.84 -10.89 -6.03
N ALA A 25 -9.35 -11.85 -5.24
CA ALA A 25 -10.08 -12.37 -4.09
C ALA A 25 -10.19 -11.33 -2.96
N ALA A 26 -9.09 -10.63 -2.66
CA ALA A 26 -9.03 -9.59 -1.63
C ALA A 26 -9.88 -8.36 -1.95
N LEU A 27 -10.09 -8.04 -3.22
CA LEU A 27 -10.97 -6.94 -3.67
C LEU A 27 -12.46 -7.23 -3.49
N LYS A 28 -12.85 -8.51 -3.37
CA LYS A 28 -14.26 -8.93 -3.24
C LYS A 28 -14.71 -9.07 -1.79
N ARG A 29 -13.79 -9.37 -0.87
CA ARG A 29 -14.08 -9.60 0.56
C ARG A 29 -12.80 -9.53 1.41
N SER A 30 -12.99 -9.31 2.71
CA SER A 30 -11.91 -9.45 3.71
C SER A 30 -11.21 -10.80 3.57
N THR A 31 -9.88 -10.77 3.43
CA THR A 31 -9.09 -11.94 3.04
C THR A 31 -7.80 -12.01 3.85
N LEU A 32 -7.52 -13.18 4.43
CA LEU A 32 -6.22 -13.50 5.04
C LEU A 32 -5.33 -14.19 3.99
N VAL A 33 -4.24 -13.53 3.60
CA VAL A 33 -3.29 -14.06 2.60
C VAL A 33 -2.14 -14.79 3.30
N VAL A 34 -2.10 -16.11 3.15
CA VAL A 34 -1.03 -16.96 3.70
C VAL A 34 -0.07 -17.36 2.59
N LEU A 35 1.09 -16.70 2.53
CA LEU A 35 2.16 -17.02 1.59
C LEU A 35 3.52 -17.00 2.32
N PRO A 36 4.49 -17.86 1.93
CA PRO A 36 5.87 -17.75 2.36
C PRO A 36 6.48 -16.36 2.13
N THR A 37 7.49 -16.01 2.92
CA THR A 37 8.28 -14.79 2.70
C THR A 37 9.01 -14.88 1.36
N GLY A 38 9.16 -13.75 0.68
CA GLY A 38 9.74 -13.71 -0.68
C GLY A 38 8.75 -13.96 -1.82
N MET A 39 7.53 -14.45 -1.55
CA MET A 39 6.52 -14.69 -2.60
C MET A 39 5.70 -13.45 -3.01
N GLY A 40 6.11 -12.25 -2.57
CA GLY A 40 5.49 -11.00 -3.01
C GLY A 40 4.16 -10.64 -2.34
N LYS A 41 4.00 -10.90 -1.04
CA LYS A 41 2.83 -10.41 -0.27
C LYS A 41 2.61 -8.90 -0.43
N THR A 42 3.68 -8.10 -0.39
CA THR A 42 3.60 -6.65 -0.58
C THR A 42 3.21 -6.27 -2.01
N VAL A 43 3.56 -7.08 -3.02
CA VAL A 43 3.11 -6.89 -4.41
C VAL A 43 1.60 -7.12 -4.52
N VAL A 44 1.08 -8.16 -3.88
CA VAL A 44 -0.38 -8.38 -3.78
C VAL A 44 -1.04 -7.17 -3.12
N ALA A 45 -0.49 -6.67 -2.01
CA ALA A 45 -1.03 -5.49 -1.34
C ALA A 45 -1.01 -4.26 -2.26
N ALA A 46 0.08 -3.99 -2.98
CA ALA A 46 0.16 -2.88 -3.94
C ALA A 46 -0.89 -2.96 -5.05
N ARG A 47 -1.18 -4.16 -5.57
CA ARG A 47 -2.28 -4.36 -6.54
C ARG A 47 -3.64 -4.00 -5.95
N VAL A 48 -3.93 -4.49 -4.74
CA VAL A 48 -5.19 -4.18 -4.04
C VAL A 48 -5.31 -2.69 -3.77
N ILE A 49 -4.25 -2.04 -3.27
CA ILE A 49 -4.21 -0.59 -3.00
C ILE A 49 -4.47 0.19 -4.29
N ALA A 50 -3.79 -0.15 -5.37
CA ALA A 50 -3.94 0.53 -6.65
C ALA A 50 -5.39 0.44 -7.16
N GLU A 51 -6.01 -0.74 -7.10
CA GLU A 51 -7.38 -0.92 -7.57
C GLU A 51 -8.40 -0.26 -6.65
N VAL A 52 -8.22 -0.33 -5.32
CA VAL A 52 -9.10 0.37 -4.35
C VAL A 52 -9.04 1.88 -4.56
N LEU A 53 -7.85 2.48 -4.68
CA LEU A 53 -7.70 3.91 -4.92
C LEU A 53 -8.31 4.34 -6.26
N ARG A 54 -8.23 3.48 -7.30
CA ARG A 54 -8.80 3.75 -8.62
C ARG A 54 -10.33 3.67 -8.62
N SER A 55 -10.91 2.66 -7.95
CA SER A 55 -12.34 2.33 -8.04
C SER A 55 -13.19 3.03 -6.97
N HIS A 56 -12.68 3.20 -5.75
CA HIS A 56 -13.42 3.75 -4.61
C HIS A 56 -12.84 5.09 -4.13
N GLY A 57 -11.59 5.39 -4.45
CA GLY A 57 -10.90 6.57 -3.91
C GLY A 57 -10.58 6.42 -2.42
N GLY A 58 -10.75 7.51 -1.65
CA GLY A 58 -10.49 7.51 -0.21
C GLY A 58 -9.00 7.45 0.17
N THR A 59 -8.72 6.83 1.31
CA THR A 59 -7.41 6.70 1.96
C THR A 59 -7.22 5.25 2.42
N VAL A 60 -6.05 4.67 2.16
CA VAL A 60 -5.68 3.34 2.63
C VAL A 60 -4.76 3.42 3.85
N LEU A 61 -5.07 2.67 4.90
CA LEU A 61 -4.20 2.45 6.05
C LEU A 61 -3.44 1.13 5.89
N PHE A 62 -2.10 1.21 5.85
CA PHE A 62 -1.20 0.05 5.80
C PHE A 62 -0.51 -0.10 7.16
N LEU A 63 -0.84 -1.17 7.89
CA LEU A 63 -0.25 -1.42 9.20
C LEU A 63 0.92 -2.39 9.13
N ALA A 64 1.99 -2.07 9.87
CA ALA A 64 3.13 -2.97 10.07
C ALA A 64 3.59 -2.95 11.54
N PRO A 65 4.20 -4.04 12.05
CA PRO A 65 4.42 -4.18 13.49
C PRO A 65 5.56 -3.30 14.03
N THR A 66 6.47 -2.81 13.17
CA THR A 66 7.64 -2.03 13.60
C THR A 66 7.88 -0.85 12.66
N LYS A 67 8.46 0.24 13.19
CA LYS A 67 8.81 1.44 12.40
C LYS A 67 9.64 1.11 11.12
N PRO A 68 10.70 0.28 11.17
CA PRO A 68 11.46 -0.05 9.96
C PRO A 68 10.63 -0.75 8.89
N LEU A 69 9.66 -1.59 9.27
CA LEU A 69 8.77 -2.23 8.30
C LEU A 69 7.76 -1.25 7.71
N VAL A 70 7.25 -0.31 8.51
CA VAL A 70 6.40 0.78 8.01
C VAL A 70 7.15 1.58 6.95
N GLU A 71 8.37 2.02 7.25
CA GLU A 71 9.22 2.78 6.33
C GLU A 71 9.55 1.98 5.06
N GLN A 72 9.91 0.70 5.21
CA GLN A 72 10.19 -0.19 4.09
C GLN A 72 8.96 -0.35 3.17
N HIS A 73 7.77 -0.53 3.73
CA HIS A 73 6.55 -0.65 2.94
C HIS A 73 6.18 0.68 2.27
N ALA A 74 6.31 1.81 2.96
CA ALA A 74 6.06 3.11 2.37
C ALA A 74 7.02 3.42 1.21
N ALA A 75 8.32 3.14 1.37
CA ALA A 75 9.30 3.28 0.31
C ALA A 75 8.94 2.40 -0.91
N PHE A 76 8.65 1.12 -0.68
CA PHE A 76 8.21 0.22 -1.74
C PHE A 76 6.97 0.75 -2.48
N LEU A 77 5.95 1.22 -1.75
CA LEU A 77 4.73 1.76 -2.36
C LEU A 77 5.01 3.04 -3.16
N ARG A 78 5.88 3.92 -2.66
CA ARG A 78 6.35 5.10 -3.39
C ARG A 78 7.08 4.75 -4.66
N ASP A 79 7.77 3.62 -4.73
CA ASP A 79 8.52 3.16 -5.91
C ASP A 79 7.66 2.43 -6.95
N VAL A 80 6.58 1.77 -6.53
CA VAL A 80 5.72 1.00 -7.46
C VAL A 80 4.43 1.69 -7.88
N LEU A 81 3.87 2.59 -7.06
CA LEU A 81 2.57 3.22 -7.35
C LEU A 81 2.71 4.58 -8.04
N VAL A 82 1.82 4.86 -8.99
CA VAL A 82 1.65 6.20 -9.59
C VAL A 82 0.78 7.06 -8.66
N VAL A 83 1.30 7.33 -7.47
CA VAL A 83 0.73 8.22 -6.46
C VAL A 83 1.83 9.19 -6.07
N ASP A 84 1.50 10.48 -5.92
CA ASP A 84 2.45 11.46 -5.42
C ASP A 84 3.05 10.99 -4.08
N ALA A 85 4.38 10.96 -3.99
CA ALA A 85 5.10 10.49 -2.82
C ALA A 85 4.73 11.29 -1.56
N ALA A 86 4.38 12.57 -1.71
CA ALA A 86 3.90 13.42 -0.61
C ALA A 86 2.55 12.96 -0.04
N ARG A 87 1.77 12.18 -0.80
CA ARG A 87 0.48 11.62 -0.39
C ARG A 87 0.58 10.19 0.16
N ILE A 88 1.80 9.70 0.36
CA ILE A 88 2.09 8.44 1.05
C ILE A 88 2.77 8.82 2.36
N ALA A 89 1.97 9.00 3.42
CA ALA A 89 2.46 9.37 4.74
C ALA A 89 2.92 8.16 5.54
N VAL A 90 3.84 8.41 6.47
CA VAL A 90 4.34 7.43 7.43
C VAL A 90 4.04 7.99 8.82
N PHE A 91 3.22 7.29 9.59
CA PHE A 91 2.95 7.60 10.98
C PHE A 91 3.83 6.69 11.83
N THR A 92 5.07 7.11 12.08
CA THR A 92 5.86 6.55 13.17
C THR A 92 5.56 7.35 14.42
N GLY A 93 5.51 6.71 15.59
CA GLY A 93 5.20 7.37 16.88
C GLY A 93 6.21 8.43 17.36
N GLU A 94 6.93 9.08 16.45
CA GLU A 94 7.64 10.33 16.70
C GLU A 94 6.67 11.51 16.64
N VAL A 95 6.89 12.47 17.52
CA VAL A 95 5.95 13.49 17.95
C VAL A 95 5.48 14.33 16.75
N THR A 96 4.33 13.97 16.21
CA THR A 96 3.51 14.80 15.32
C THR A 96 2.33 15.26 16.18
N SER A 97 2.04 16.55 16.20
CA SER A 97 0.90 17.06 16.96
C SER A 97 -0.40 16.38 16.50
N PRO A 98 -1.43 16.24 17.36
CA PRO A 98 -2.71 15.69 16.94
C PRO A 98 -3.29 16.38 15.70
N GLU A 99 -3.06 17.70 15.59
CA GLU A 99 -3.49 18.56 14.48
C GLU A 99 -2.75 18.25 13.18
N GLU A 100 -1.42 18.13 13.21
CA GLU A 100 -0.62 17.73 12.05
C GLU A 100 -0.99 16.32 11.57
N ARG A 101 -1.26 15.39 12.49
CA ARG A 101 -1.68 14.04 12.13
C ARG A 101 -3.04 14.04 11.43
N GLU A 102 -3.99 14.85 11.90
CA GLU A 102 -5.28 15.03 11.24
C GLU A 102 -5.11 15.60 9.83
N LEU A 103 -4.25 16.62 9.68
CA LEU A 103 -3.94 17.22 8.39
C LEU A 103 -3.33 16.19 7.43
N LEU A 104 -2.27 15.48 7.86
CA LEU A 104 -1.62 14.44 7.07
C LEU A 104 -2.59 13.33 6.67
N TRP A 105 -3.50 12.93 7.56
CA TRP A 105 -4.53 11.94 7.26
C TRP A 105 -5.45 12.40 6.14
N ARG A 106 -5.92 13.67 6.18
CA ARG A 106 -6.81 14.25 5.16
C ARG A 106 -6.13 14.38 3.80
N GLU A 107 -4.85 14.73 3.77
CA GLU A 107 -4.12 14.96 2.51
C GLU A 107 -3.60 13.67 1.87
N SER A 108 -3.35 12.62 2.67
CA SER A 108 -2.79 11.36 2.21
C SER A 108 -3.79 10.47 1.46
N LYS A 109 -3.27 9.71 0.50
CA LYS A 109 -3.95 8.57 -0.13
C LYS A 109 -3.58 7.25 0.52
N ILE A 110 -2.38 7.18 1.07
CA ILE A 110 -1.88 6.00 1.78
C ILE A 110 -1.22 6.49 3.06
N VAL A 111 -1.58 5.87 4.17
CA VAL A 111 -0.93 6.08 5.47
C VAL A 111 -0.34 4.75 5.90
N ALA A 112 0.98 4.67 6.00
CA ALA A 112 1.66 3.53 6.59
C ALA A 112 1.92 3.81 8.07
N SER A 113 1.55 2.90 8.98
CA SER A 113 1.63 3.16 10.43
C SER A 113 1.95 1.90 11.23
N THR A 114 2.48 2.09 12.44
CA THR A 114 2.34 1.09 13.51
C THR A 114 0.89 1.02 13.98
N PRO A 115 0.44 -0.11 14.56
CA PRO A 115 -0.92 -0.22 15.10
C PRO A 115 -1.14 0.57 16.40
N GLN A 116 -0.06 0.91 17.12
CA GLN A 116 -0.05 1.85 18.25
C GLN A 116 0.08 3.28 17.76
#